data_AF-A0A9D1KTP7-F1
#
_entry.id   AF-A0A9D1KTP7-F1
#
_cell.length_a   1.000
_cell.length_b   1.000
_cell.length_c   1.000
_cell.angle_alpha   90.00
_cell.angle_beta   90.00
_cell.angle_gamma   90.00
#
_symmetry.space_group_name_H-M   'P 1'
#
loop_
_entity.id
_entity.type
_entity.pdbx_description
1 polymer ?
#
loop_
_entity_poly.entity_id
_entity_poly.type
_entity_poly.pdbx_seq_one_letter_code
_entity_poly.pdbx_strand_id
1 'polypeptide(L)'
;GDQRKRYEKDYEERRKVLDAFAQKAEFVNPAYNGFTFDTSELVQELLEIEQVKSQYLRLLESGCVDLDSAYPEFIQSLYDAGLQRVMDEKQRQFDEWLAKNPS
;
A
#
# COMPACT_ATOMS: atom_id res chain seq x y z
N GLY A 1 -32.87 14.85 40.88
CA GLY A 1 -32.35 13.58 40.37
C GLY A 1 -30.92 13.77 39.95
N ASP A 2 -30.00 12.98 40.50
CA ASP A 2 -28.54 13.18 40.38
C ASP A 2 -28.05 12.92 38.95
N GLN A 3 -27.82 14.00 38.21
CA GLN A 3 -27.34 13.97 36.83
C GLN A 3 -25.92 13.37 36.73
N ARG A 4 -25.15 13.30 37.83
CA ARG A 4 -23.77 12.80 37.83
C ARG A 4 -23.68 11.33 37.41
N LYS A 5 -24.67 10.51 37.79
CA LYS A 5 -24.69 9.08 37.44
C LYS A 5 -24.92 8.82 35.94
N ARG A 6 -25.58 9.76 35.23
CA ARG A 6 -25.71 9.70 33.78
C ARG A 6 -24.40 10.05 33.09
N TYR A 7 -23.74 11.11 33.54
CA TYR A 7 -22.44 11.50 33.01
C TYR A 7 -21.36 10.44 33.23
N GLU A 8 -21.34 9.78 34.38
CA GLU A 8 -20.40 8.68 34.67
C GLU A 8 -20.59 7.49 33.71
N LYS A 9 -21.85 7.11 33.44
CA LYS A 9 -22.17 6.00 32.55
C LYS A 9 -21.82 6.32 31.10
N ASP A 10 -22.14 7.52 30.63
CA ASP A 10 -21.75 7.99 29.30
C ASP A 10 -20.22 8.07 29.16
N TYR A 11 -19.50 8.42 30.24
CA TYR A 11 -18.04 8.48 30.24
C TYR A 11 -17.41 7.09 30.07
N GLU A 12 -17.93 6.08 30.78
CA GLU A 12 -17.49 4.69 30.67
C GLU A 12 -17.81 4.08 29.29
N GLU A 13 -19.00 4.35 28.74
CA GLU A 13 -19.36 3.90 27.39
C GLU A 13 -18.48 4.56 26.33
N ARG A 14 -18.25 5.88 26.44
CA ARG A 14 -17.35 6.62 25.55
C ARG A 14 -15.91 6.14 25.67
N ARG A 15 -15.44 5.80 26.87
CA ARG A 15 -14.10 5.25 27.09
C ARG A 15 -13.94 3.89 26.42
N LYS A 16 -14.91 2.98 26.54
CA LYS A 16 -14.89 1.68 25.85
C LYS A 16 -14.87 1.82 24.33
N VAL A 17 -15.63 2.77 23.79
CA VAL A 17 -15.63 3.06 22.36
C VAL A 17 -14.25 3.59 21.93
N LEU A 18 -13.68 4.54 22.67
CA LEU A 18 -12.35 5.09 22.39
C LEU A 18 -11.24 4.05 22.53
N ASP A 19 -11.29 3.19 23.55
CA ASP A 19 -10.31 2.11 23.74
C ASP A 19 -10.46 1.03 22.66
N ALA A 20 -11.69 0.71 22.22
CA ALA A 20 -11.90 -0.21 21.09
C ALA A 20 -11.44 0.38 19.75
N PHE A 21 -11.57 1.69 19.56
CA PHE A 21 -10.97 2.39 18.42
C PHE A 21 -9.45 2.43 18.53
N ALA A 22 -8.90 2.75 19.70
CA ALA A 22 -7.46 2.80 19.96
C ALA A 22 -6.81 1.42 19.83
N GLN A 23 -7.47 0.34 20.23
CA GLN A 23 -6.96 -1.03 20.10
C GLN A 23 -7.07 -1.56 18.66
N LYS A 24 -8.04 -1.07 17.87
CA LYS A 24 -8.08 -1.29 16.40
C LYS A 24 -7.09 -0.39 15.65
N ALA A 25 -6.77 0.77 16.23
CA ALA A 25 -5.85 1.78 15.70
C ALA A 25 -4.44 1.68 16.29
N GLU A 26 -4.19 0.77 17.25
CA GLU A 26 -2.91 0.12 17.49
C GLU A 26 -2.61 -0.66 16.21
N PHE A 27 -2.27 0.15 15.24
CA PHE A 27 -1.68 -0.15 13.98
C PHE A 27 -0.65 -1.21 14.29
N VAL A 28 -0.85 -2.39 13.71
CA VAL A 28 0.25 -3.27 13.35
C VAL A 28 1.33 -2.32 12.85
N ASN A 29 2.37 -2.08 13.65
CA ASN A 29 3.52 -1.32 13.19
C ASN A 29 4.11 -2.22 12.13
N PRO A 30 3.77 -2.03 10.85
CA PRO A 30 4.13 -3.02 9.87
C PRO A 30 5.64 -3.00 9.85
N ALA A 31 6.27 -4.16 9.69
CA ALA A 31 7.72 -4.24 9.73
C ALA A 31 8.40 -3.19 8.81
N TYR A 32 7.69 -2.64 7.81
CA TYR A 32 8.11 -1.60 6.86
C TYR A 32 7.90 -0.12 7.27
N ASN A 33 7.42 0.20 8.47
CA ASN A 33 7.18 1.60 8.86
C ASN A 33 8.51 2.39 8.90
N GLY A 34 8.65 3.36 7.99
CA GLY A 34 9.88 4.15 7.83
C GLY A 34 10.78 3.72 6.67
N PHE A 35 10.43 2.66 5.93
CA PHE A 35 11.10 2.33 4.68
C PHE A 35 10.67 3.29 3.55
N THR A 36 11.65 3.86 2.86
CA THR A 36 11.46 4.65 1.64
C THR A 36 12.25 4.00 0.51
N PHE A 37 11.57 3.71 -0.59
CA PHE A 37 12.19 3.14 -1.78
C PHE A 37 12.96 4.21 -2.56
N ASP A 38 14.25 3.99 -2.79
CA ASP A 38 15.09 4.82 -3.65
C ASP A 38 14.97 4.34 -5.10
N THR A 39 14.51 5.22 -5.98
CA THR A 39 14.25 4.94 -7.38
C THR A 39 15.30 5.51 -8.33
N SER A 40 16.36 6.13 -7.80
CA SER A 40 17.34 6.89 -8.60
C SER A 40 18.01 6.06 -9.70
N GLU A 41 18.22 4.76 -9.49
CA GLU A 41 18.83 3.85 -10.49
C GLU A 41 17.81 3.21 -11.47
N LEU A 42 16.52 3.48 -11.29
CA LEU A 42 15.40 2.84 -12.00
C LEU A 42 14.58 3.85 -12.84
N VAL A 43 15.11 5.04 -13.08
CA VAL A 43 14.38 6.13 -13.76
C VAL A 43 13.86 5.70 -15.13
N GLN A 44 14.65 4.92 -15.88
CA GLN A 44 14.26 4.46 -17.21
C GLN A 44 13.11 3.46 -17.15
N GLU A 45 13.21 2.42 -16.31
CA GLU A 45 12.17 1.41 -16.13
C GLU A 45 10.87 2.04 -15.63
N LEU A 46 10.96 2.97 -14.69
CA LEU A 46 9.78 3.67 -14.17
C LEU A 46 9.10 4.52 -15.24
N LEU A 47 9.87 5.14 -16.14
CA LEU A 47 9.31 5.88 -17.28
C LEU A 47 8.60 4.94 -18.25
N GLU A 48 9.22 3.80 -18.59
CA GLU A 48 8.65 2.81 -19.51
C GLU A 48 7.38 2.16 -18.93
N ILE A 49 7.42 1.79 -17.65
CA ILE A 49 6.25 1.27 -16.92
C ILE A 49 5.11 2.29 -16.90
N GLU A 50 5.40 3.58 -16.70
CA GLU A 50 4.38 4.62 -16.72
C GLU A 50 3.77 4.80 -18.12
N GLN A 51 4.57 4.66 -19.18
CA GLN A 51 4.05 4.65 -20.55
C GLN A 51 3.10 3.48 -20.78
N VAL A 52 3.47 2.25 -20.38
CA VAL A 52 2.60 1.07 -20.45
C VAL A 52 1.31 1.30 -19.67
N LYS A 53 1.40 1.76 -18.42
CA LYS A 53 0.22 2.08 -17.60
C LYS A 53 -0.70 3.09 -18.29
N SER A 54 -0.15 4.16 -18.87
CA SER A 54 -0.95 5.19 -19.54
C SER A 54 -1.75 4.65 -20.74
N GLN A 55 -1.21 3.65 -21.43
CA GLN A 55 -1.84 3.01 -22.60
C GLN A 55 -2.97 2.06 -22.18
N TYR A 56 -2.76 1.27 -21.12
CA TYR A 56 -3.69 0.20 -20.72
C TYR A 56 -4.70 0.61 -19.65
N LEU A 57 -4.37 1.51 -18.72
CA LEU A 57 -5.25 1.81 -17.57
C LEU A 57 -6.63 2.30 -18.00
N ARG A 58 -6.70 3.26 -18.93
CA ARG A 58 -7.99 3.77 -19.43
C ARG A 58 -8.83 2.67 -20.06
N LEU A 59 -8.20 1.72 -20.73
CA LEU A 59 -8.87 0.60 -21.38
C LEU A 59 -9.42 -0.37 -20.33
N LEU A 60 -8.58 -0.77 -19.37
CA LEU A 60 -8.93 -1.70 -18.29
C LEU A 60 -10.00 -1.13 -17.34
N GLU A 61 -9.95 0.16 -17.03
CA GLU A 61 -10.91 0.84 -16.14
C GLU A 61 -12.28 1.05 -16.79
N SER A 62 -12.33 1.16 -18.12
CA SER A 62 -13.58 1.44 -18.84
C SER A 62 -14.59 0.29 -18.80
N GLY A 63 -14.14 -0.93 -18.50
CA GLY A 63 -14.96 -2.15 -18.56
C GLY A 63 -15.40 -2.54 -19.99
N CYS A 64 -14.86 -1.89 -21.02
CA CYS A 64 -15.23 -2.11 -22.42
C CYS A 64 -14.37 -3.15 -23.14
N VAL A 65 -13.42 -3.79 -22.45
CA VAL A 65 -12.52 -4.80 -23.03
C VAL A 65 -12.63 -6.14 -22.35
N ASP A 66 -12.30 -7.18 -23.10
CA ASP A 66 -12.13 -8.52 -22.58
C ASP A 66 -10.86 -8.59 -21.71
N LEU A 67 -11.06 -8.83 -20.42
CA LEU A 67 -9.96 -8.87 -19.45
C LEU A 67 -9.14 -10.16 -19.57
N ASP A 68 -9.72 -11.26 -20.08
CA ASP A 68 -9.01 -12.52 -20.22
C ASP A 68 -7.87 -12.42 -21.26
N SER A 69 -7.98 -11.47 -22.19
CA SER A 69 -6.95 -11.17 -23.19
C SER A 69 -6.13 -9.93 -22.86
N ALA A 70 -6.77 -8.82 -22.47
CA ALA A 70 -6.08 -7.55 -22.25
C ALA A 70 -5.19 -7.55 -20.98
N TYR A 71 -5.56 -8.31 -19.94
CA TYR A 71 -4.83 -8.31 -18.67
C TYR A 71 -3.48 -9.05 -18.76
N PRO A 72 -3.38 -10.24 -19.38
CA PRO A 72 -2.09 -10.88 -19.63
C PRO A 72 -1.14 -10.04 -20.50
N GLU A 73 -1.66 -9.38 -21.53
CA GLU A 73 -0.87 -8.51 -22.42
C GLU A 73 -0.30 -7.29 -21.67
N PHE A 74 -1.13 -6.66 -20.82
CA PHE A 74 -0.69 -5.58 -19.95
C PHE A 74 0.42 -6.04 -18.99
N ILE A 75 0.26 -7.19 -18.35
CA ILE A 75 1.28 -7.75 -17.44
C ILE A 75 2.59 -8.01 -18.19
N GLN A 76 2.53 -8.64 -19.36
CA GLN A 76 3.73 -8.90 -20.17
C GLN A 76 4.43 -7.59 -20.54
N SER A 77 3.66 -6.58 -20.96
CA SER A 77 4.19 -5.25 -21.30
C SER A 77 4.88 -4.57 -20.11
N LEU A 78 4.37 -4.75 -18.89
CA LEU A 78 5.04 -4.26 -17.68
C LEU A 78 6.37 -4.98 -17.41
N TYR A 79 6.42 -6.30 -17.60
CA TYR A 79 7.65 -7.07 -17.47
C TYR A 79 8.69 -6.68 -18.53
N ASP A 80 8.27 -6.48 -19.78
CA ASP A 80 9.14 -6.02 -20.86
C ASP A 80 9.69 -4.61 -20.60
N ALA A 81 8.91 -3.75 -19.93
CA ALA A 81 9.32 -2.42 -19.46
C ALA A 81 10.22 -2.44 -18.21
N GLY A 82 10.62 -3.62 -17.72
CA GLY A 82 11.56 -3.75 -16.61
C GLY A 82 10.95 -3.89 -15.22
N LEU A 83 9.67 -4.24 -15.10
CA LEU A 83 9.01 -4.45 -13.80
C LEU A 83 9.78 -5.41 -12.89
N GLN A 84 10.36 -6.49 -13.43
CA GLN A 84 11.14 -7.44 -12.63
C GLN A 84 12.34 -6.77 -11.94
N ARG A 85 13.07 -5.90 -12.64
CA ARG A 85 14.20 -5.17 -12.07
C ARG A 85 13.77 -4.25 -10.93
N VAL A 86 12.64 -3.55 -11.10
CA VAL A 86 12.06 -2.68 -10.06
C VAL A 86 11.66 -3.50 -8.83
N MET A 87 11.08 -4.69 -9.02
CA MET A 87 10.71 -5.59 -7.93
C MET A 87 11.93 -6.10 -7.18
N ASP A 88 12.96 -6.57 -7.90
CA ASP A 88 14.18 -7.11 -7.32
C ASP A 88 14.94 -6.05 -6.51
N GLU A 89 15.04 -4.83 -7.05
CA GLU A 89 15.72 -3.72 -6.37
C GLU A 89 14.95 -3.25 -5.13
N LYS A 90 13.61 -3.17 -5.22
CA LYS A 90 12.77 -2.84 -4.07
C LYS A 90 12.89 -3.89 -2.96
N GLN A 91 12.99 -5.17 -3.31
CA GLN A 91 13.20 -6.25 -2.36
C GLN A 91 14.59 -6.14 -1.71
N ARG A 92 15.64 -5.93 -2.50
CA ARG A 92 17.01 -5.74 -1.99
C ARG A 92 17.08 -4.59 -0.98
N GLN A 93 16.56 -3.41 -1.34
CA GLN A 93 16.55 -2.25 -0.45
C GLN A 93 15.73 -2.50 0.81
N PHE A 94 14.60 -3.20 0.69
CA PHE A 94 13.75 -3.53 1.82
C PHE A 94 14.45 -4.50 2.79
N ASP A 95 15.11 -5.53 2.27
CA ASP A 95 15.87 -6.49 3.07
C ASP A 95 17.06 -5.83 3.79
N GLU A 96 17.77 -4.93 3.11
CA GLU A 96 18.85 -4.14 3.70
C GLU A 96 18.35 -3.21 4.81
N TRP A 97 17.18 -2.62 4.61
CA TRP A 97 16.55 -1.76 5.61
C TRP A 97 16.07 -2.57 6.82
N LEU A 98 15.47 -3.74 6.62
CA LEU A 98 15.07 -4.65 7.71
C LEU A 98 16.27 -5.13 8.53
N ALA A 99 17.39 -5.45 7.88
CA ALA A 99 18.62 -5.84 8.56
C ALA A 99 19.17 -4.73 9.46
N LYS A 100 18.92 -3.45 9.12
CA LYS A 100 19.33 -2.27 9.89
C LYS A 100 18.29 -1.83 10.93
N ASN A 101 17.04 -2.28 10.78
CA ASN A 101 15.91 -1.93 11.65
C ASN A 101 15.18 -3.21 12.11
N PRO A 102 15.86 -4.08 12.87
CA PRO A 102 15.20 -5.25 13.44
C PRO A 102 14.09 -4.81 14.39
N SER A 103 12.92 -5.45 14.27
CA SER A 103 11.73 -5.21 15.10
C SER A 103 11.92 -5.59 16.56
#